data_AF-A0A948QCX0-F1
#
_entry.id   AF-A0A948QCX0-F1
#
_cell.length_a   1.000
_cell.length_b   1.000
_cell.length_c   1.000
_cell.angle_alpha   90.00
_cell.angle_beta   90.00
_cell.angle_gamma   90.00
#
_symmetry.space_group_name_H-M   'P 1'
#
loop_
_entity.id
_entity.type
_entity.pdbx_description
1 polymer ?
#
loop_
_entity_poly.entity_id
_entity_poly.type
_entity_poly.pdbx_seq_one_letter_code
_entity_poly.pdbx_strand_id
1 'polypeptide(L)' 'MEQFSDIIREEDTSSLLTLEEVANMLEAHIDTIRVWADLNALPYLRMGPRGDLRFRMEDVIAFLLT' A
#
# COMPACT_ATOMS: atom_id res chain seq x y z
N MET A 1 -5.82 31.71 -5.88
CA MET A 1 -4.49 31.07 -5.74
C MET A 1 -4.74 29.73 -5.09
N GLU A 2 -4.35 28.67 -5.81
CA GLU A 2 -4.09 27.30 -5.33
C GLU A 2 -5.33 26.54 -4.77
N GLN A 3 -6.27 26.01 -5.57
CA GLN A 3 -6.11 24.93 -6.56
C GLN A 3 -5.22 23.75 -6.08
N PHE A 4 -5.36 23.34 -4.82
CA PHE A 4 -4.70 22.14 -4.27
C PHE A 4 -5.63 20.98 -3.94
N SER A 5 -6.94 21.11 -4.13
CA SER A 5 -7.89 20.04 -3.79
C SER A 5 -8.17 19.04 -4.91
N ASP A 6 -7.77 19.32 -6.16
CA ASP A 6 -8.16 18.51 -7.33
C ASP A 6 -7.08 17.51 -7.82
N ILE A 7 -6.08 17.16 -7.00
CA ILE A 7 -5.03 16.17 -7.38
C ILE A 7 -4.94 15.00 -6.40
N ILE A 8 -6.06 14.63 -5.77
CA ILE A 8 -6.23 13.24 -5.36
C ILE A 8 -7.18 12.66 -6.38
N ARG A 9 -6.63 11.99 -7.40
CA ARG A 9 -7.42 11.18 -8.34
C ARG A 9 -8.32 10.25 -7.52
N GLU A 10 -9.63 10.47 -7.57
CA GLU A 10 -10.62 9.66 -6.86
C GLU A 10 -10.63 8.18 -7.29
N GLU A 11 -9.97 7.83 -8.40
CA GLU A 11 -9.75 6.44 -8.84
C GLU A 11 -8.66 5.68 -8.05
N ASP A 12 -7.67 6.36 -7.45
CA ASP A 12 -6.48 5.70 -6.88
C ASP A 12 -6.71 5.10 -5.47
N THR A 13 -7.71 5.58 -4.70
CA THR A 13 -7.93 5.07 -3.34
C THR A 13 -8.64 3.72 -3.31
N SER A 14 -9.40 3.38 -4.37
CA SER A 14 -10.05 2.07 -4.51
C SER A 14 -9.05 0.93 -4.71
N SER A 15 -7.79 1.23 -5.05
CA SER A 15 -6.74 0.24 -5.31
C SER A 15 -5.70 0.14 -4.18
N LEU A 16 -5.95 0.80 -3.04
CA LEU A 16 -5.05 0.75 -1.89
C LEU A 16 -5.45 -0.31 -0.88
N LEU A 17 -4.62 -1.33 -0.77
CA LEU A 17 -4.77 -2.43 0.16
C LEU A 17 -4.18 -2.05 1.53
N THR A 18 -4.88 -2.45 2.57
CA THR A 18 -4.37 -2.44 3.94
C THR A 18 -3.33 -3.54 4.14
N LEU A 19 -2.56 -3.42 5.22
CA LEU A 19 -1.59 -4.43 5.63
C LEU A 19 -2.21 -5.84 5.78
N GLU A 20 -3.44 -5.93 6.28
CA GLU A 20 -4.16 -7.20 6.46
C GLU A 20 -4.60 -7.79 5.10
N GLU A 21 -5.08 -6.96 4.18
CA GLU A 21 -5.47 -7.41 2.85
C GLU A 21 -4.28 -7.94 2.06
N VAL A 22 -3.12 -7.27 2.16
CA VAL A 22 -1.88 -7.75 1.54
C VAL A 22 -1.42 -9.07 2.16
N ALA A 23 -1.46 -9.18 3.49
CA ALA A 23 -1.10 -10.42 4.19
C ALA A 23 -1.96 -11.60 3.70
N ASN A 24 -3.26 -11.38 3.56
CA ASN A 24 -4.18 -12.39 3.04
C ASN A 24 -3.92 -12.71 1.56
N MET A 25 -3.60 -11.72 0.74
CA MET A 25 -3.33 -11.90 -0.70
C MET A 25 -2.02 -12.65 -0.98
N LEU A 26 -0.98 -12.38 -0.18
CA LEU A 26 0.34 -13.00 -0.31
C LEU A 26 0.48 -14.29 0.52
N GLU A 27 -0.61 -14.74 1.17
CA GLU A 27 -0.62 -15.87 2.11
C GLU A 27 0.50 -15.80 3.15
N ALA A 28 0.82 -14.58 3.62
CA ALA A 28 1.94 -14.30 4.49
C ALA A 28 1.47 -13.64 5.79
N HIS A 29 2.23 -13.81 6.87
CA HIS A 29 1.92 -13.15 8.14
C HIS A 29 2.11 -11.63 8.05
N ILE A 30 1.32 -10.87 8.80
CA ILE A 30 1.38 -9.40 8.84
C ILE A 30 2.79 -8.88 9.15
N ASP A 31 3.50 -9.53 10.07
CA ASP A 31 4.88 -9.14 10.40
C ASP A 31 5.84 -9.33 9.22
N THR A 32 5.63 -10.34 8.39
CA THR A 32 6.41 -10.55 7.16
C THR A 32 6.19 -9.40 6.19
N ILE A 33 4.95 -8.95 6.03
CA ILE A 33 4.63 -7.79 5.18
C ILE A 33 5.32 -6.52 5.71
N ARG A 34 5.35 -6.34 7.05
CA ARG A 34 6.08 -5.22 7.66
C ARG A 34 7.57 -5.27 7.39
N VAL A 35 8.18 -6.45 7.49
CA VAL A 35 9.60 -6.64 7.15
C VAL A 35 9.85 -6.31 5.69
N TRP A 36 9.01 -6.75 4.76
CA TRP A 36 9.15 -6.42 3.34
C TRP A 36 8.96 -4.93 3.05
N ALA A 37 8.04 -4.27 3.75
CA ALA A 37 7.87 -2.82 3.69
C ALA A 37 9.11 -2.09 4.21
N ASP A 38 9.64 -2.48 5.37
CA ASP A 38 10.83 -1.88 5.99
C ASP A 38 12.10 -2.09 5.16
N LEU A 39 12.21 -3.23 4.47
CA LEU A 39 13.29 -3.52 3.52
C LEU A 39 13.10 -2.86 2.15
N ASN A 40 12.01 -2.11 1.95
CA ASN A 40 11.63 -1.49 0.68
C ASN A 40 11.47 -2.49 -0.47
N ALA A 41 11.20 -3.76 -0.14
CA ALA A 41 10.91 -4.84 -1.09
C ALA A 41 9.46 -4.78 -1.58
N LEU A 42 8.54 -4.28 -0.75
CA LEU A 42 7.16 -4.00 -1.12
C LEU A 42 6.86 -2.51 -0.90
N PRO A 43 6.69 -1.70 -1.97
CA PRO A 43 6.40 -0.28 -1.87
C PRO A 43 5.12 0.00 -1.10
N TYR A 44 5.13 1.03 -0.26
CA TYR A 44 3.98 1.43 0.54
C TYR A 44 3.85 2.95 0.67
N LEU A 45 2.64 3.39 0.96
CA LEU A 45 2.27 4.75 1.28
C LEU A 45 1.89 4.81 2.76
N ARG A 46 2.33 5.85 3.47
CA ARG A 46 1.84 6.15 4.82
C ARG A 46 0.59 7.02 4.72
N MET A 47 -0.51 6.57 5.30
CA MET A 47 -1.74 7.33 5.38
C MET A 47 -2.12 7.68 6.82
N GLY A 48 -2.57 8.92 7.00
CA GLY A 48 -3.12 9.41 8.26
C GLY A 48 -2.07 9.72 9.34
N PRO A 49 -2.52 10.30 10.48
CA PRO A 49 -1.64 10.76 11.55
C PRO A 49 -0.94 9.63 12.31
N ARG A 50 -1.44 8.39 12.20
CA ARG A 50 -0.83 7.18 12.77
C ARG A 50 0.13 6.48 11.82
N GLY A 51 0.18 6.88 10.56
CA GLY A 51 1.04 6.28 9.55
C GLY A 51 0.62 4.87 9.16
N ASP A 52 -0.68 4.66 8.96
CA ASP A 52 -1.23 3.39 8.47
C ASP A 52 -0.58 3.04 7.13
N LEU A 53 -0.18 1.78 6.98
CA LEU A 53 0.48 1.28 5.79
C LEU A 53 -0.58 0.95 4.73
N ARG A 54 -0.44 1.56 3.55
CA ARG A 54 -1.28 1.35 2.38
C ARG A 54 -0.42 0.92 1.21
N PHE A 55 -0.83 -0.14 0.54
CA PHE A 55 -0.09 -0.75 -0.56
C PHE A 55 -0.90 -0.61 -1.83
N ARG A 56 -0.26 -0.25 -2.94
CA ARG A 56 -0.96 -0.25 -4.22
C ARG A 56 -1.17 -1.70 -4.68
N MET A 57 -2.37 -2.00 -5.15
CA MET A 57 -2.67 -3.33 -5.67
C MET A 57 -1.75 -3.73 -6.82
N GLU A 58 -1.35 -2.77 -7.69
CA GLU A 58 -0.39 -3.00 -8.77
C GLU A 58 0.97 -3.50 -8.27
N ASP A 59 1.49 -2.91 -7.19
CA ASP A 59 2.79 -3.26 -6.61
C ASP A 59 2.73 -4.65 -5.95
N VAL A 60 1.63 -4.96 -5.26
CA VAL A 60 1.41 -6.26 -4.62
C VAL A 60 1.28 -7.37 -5.68
N ILE A 61 0.60 -7.11 -6.79
CA ILE A 61 0.52 -8.05 -7.91
C ILE A 61 1.90 -8.23 -8.56
N ALA A 62 2.64 -7.15 -8.78
CA ALA A 62 4.00 -7.22 -9.34
C ALA A 62 4.94 -8.04 -8.44
N PHE A 63 4.77 -7.94 -7.12
CA PHE A 63 5.53 -8.72 -6.14
C PHE A 63 5.28 -10.23 -6.25
N LEU A 64 4.07 -10.67 -6.59
CA LEU A 64 3.73 -12.09 -6.81
C LEU A 64 4.35 -12.68 -8.11
N LEU A 65 4.73 -11.82 -9.05
CA LEU A 65 5.25 -12.22 -10.36
C LEU A 65 6.79 -12.26 -10.42
N THR A 66 7.47 -11.98 -9.30
CA THR A 66 8.93 -12.02 -9.14
C THR A 66 9.39 -13.39 -8.64
#